data_AF-A0A7L5PIG9-F1
#
_entry.id   AF-A0A7L5PIG9-F1
#
_cell.length_a   1.000
_cell.length_b   1.000
_cell.length_c   1.000
_cell.angle_alpha   90.00
_cell.angle_beta   90.00
_cell.angle_gamma   90.00
#
_symmetry.space_group_name_H-M   'P 1'
#
loop_
_entity.id
_entity.type
_entity.pdbx_description
1 polymer ?
#
loop_
_entity_poly.entity_id
_entity_poly.type
_entity_poly.pdbx_seq_one_letter_code
_entity_poly.pdbx_strand_id
1 'polypeptide(L)' 'DRPDLNNYMQSGEWTMKDYRGWKHSVNYSCCPEKYLDITYHFVLLRLPLYFIVNV' A
#
# COMPACT_ATOMS: atom_id res chain seq x y z
N ASP A 1 11.46 -0.43 -3.66
CA ASP A 1 11.00 -1.64 -4.38
C ASP A 1 9.52 -1.62 -4.67
N ARG A 2 9.03 -2.48 -5.56
CA ARG A 2 7.61 -2.69 -5.78
C ARG A 2 7.21 -4.07 -5.27
N PRO A 3 6.09 -4.22 -4.54
CA PRO A 3 5.59 -5.53 -4.17
C PRO A 3 5.21 -6.35 -5.42
N ASP A 4 5.40 -7.66 -5.31
CA ASP A 4 4.98 -8.61 -6.35
C ASP A 4 3.45 -8.71 -6.39
N LEU A 5 2.90 -8.72 -7.61
CA LEU A 5 1.45 -8.82 -7.84
C LEU A 5 1.08 -10.04 -8.69
N ASN A 6 1.96 -11.02 -8.87
CA ASN A 6 1.70 -12.14 -9.77
C ASN A 6 0.47 -12.96 -9.35
N ASN A 7 0.19 -13.04 -8.05
CA ASN A 7 -0.99 -13.72 -7.49
C ASN A 7 -2.03 -12.73 -6.92
N TYR A 8 -2.08 -11.49 -7.42
CA TYR A 8 -3.06 -10.52 -6.98
C TYR A 8 -4.45 -10.81 -7.59
N MET A 9 -5.46 -10.96 -6.74
CA MET A 9 -6.86 -11.02 -7.16
C MET A 9 -7.43 -9.61 -7.26
N GLN A 10 -7.89 -9.23 -8.45
CA GLN A 10 -8.47 -7.91 -8.69
C GLN A 10 -9.78 -7.73 -7.94
N SER A 11 -9.95 -6.58 -7.29
CA SER A 11 -11.20 -6.19 -6.64
C SER A 11 -12.19 -5.60 -7.66
N GLY A 12 -13.47 -5.95 -7.53
CA GLY A 12 -14.56 -5.33 -8.30
C GLY A 12 -14.97 -3.94 -7.82
N GLU A 13 -14.45 -3.49 -6.67
CA GLU A 13 -14.77 -2.20 -6.07
C GLU A 13 -13.58 -1.22 -6.04
N TRP A 14 -12.35 -1.73 -6.11
CA TRP A 14 -11.13 -0.93 -5.96
C TRP A 14 -10.13 -1.26 -7.06
N THR A 15 -9.55 -0.21 -7.65
CA THR A 15 -8.44 -0.31 -8.61
C THR A 15 -7.15 0.11 -7.94
N MET A 16 -6.12 -0.74 -8.01
CA MET A 16 -4.78 -0.38 -7.55
C MET A 16 -4.10 0.55 -8.56
N LYS A 17 -3.79 1.79 -8.13
CA LYS A 17 -3.19 2.84 -8.98
C LYS A 17 -1.67 2.91 -8.85
N ASP A 18 -1.15 2.79 -7.63
CA ASP A 18 0.28 2.72 -7.36
C ASP A 18 0.54 1.81 -6.16
N TYR A 19 1.71 1.19 -6.15
CA TYR A 19 2.15 0.27 -5.10
C TYR A 19 3.67 0.32 -5.01
N ARG A 20 4.17 0.64 -3.81
CA ARG A 20 5.60 0.86 -3.58
C ARG A 20 5.98 0.44 -2.16
N GLY A 21 7.22 0.00 -2.01
CA GLY A 21 7.86 -0.31 -0.75
C GLY A 21 9.15 0.49 -0.58
N TRP A 22 9.38 1.02 0.61
CA TRP A 22 10.62 1.68 0.99
C TRP A 22 11.16 1.05 2.25
N LYS A 23 12.49 0.95 2.31
CA LYS A 23 13.22 0.53 3.49
C LYS A 23 13.74 1.78 4.20
N HIS A 24 13.48 1.89 5.49
CA HIS A 24 14.04 2.95 6.32
C HIS A 24 14.99 2.37 7.35
N SER A 25 15.92 3.23 7.78
CA SER A 25 16.80 2.97 8.90
C SER A 25 16.61 4.11 9.89
N VAL A 26 15.87 3.84 10.95
CA VAL A 26 15.39 4.83 11.91
C VAL A 26 16.14 4.66 13.22
N ASN A 27 16.57 5.79 13.79
CA ASN A 27 17.09 5.83 15.16
C ASN A 27 15.98 6.29 16.09
N TYR A 28 15.60 5.46 17.05
CA TYR A 28 14.55 5.80 18.02
C TYR A 28 15.15 6.42 19.27
N SER A 29 14.41 7.30 19.93
CA SER A 29 14.88 7.99 21.14
C SER A 29 15.14 7.05 22.33
N CYS A 30 14.59 5.83 22.31
CA CYS A 30 14.73 4.86 23.38
C CYS A 30 16.05 4.08 23.36
N CYS A 31 16.74 3.97 22.22
CA CYS A 31 17.88 3.07 22.05
C CYS A 31 18.97 3.65 21.13
N PRO A 32 20.25 3.33 21.35
CA PRO A 32 21.36 3.86 20.54
C PRO A 32 21.53 3.14 19.19
N GLU A 33 20.86 1.99 19.00
CA GLU A 33 20.95 1.18 17.78
C GLU A 33 19.92 1.63 16.73
N LYS A 34 20.27 1.49 15.44
CA LYS A 34 19.35 1.77 14.34
C LYS A 34 18.47 0.56 14.05
N TYR A 35 17.17 0.80 13.96
CA TYR A 35 16.18 -0.21 13.59
C TYR A 35 15.82 -0.06 12.11
N LEU A 36 15.55 -1.19 11.46
CA LEU A 36 15.14 -1.24 10.07
C LEU A 36 13.64 -1.52 9.99
N ASP A 37 12.95 -0.72 9.20
CA ASP A 37 11.55 -0.96 8.84
C ASP A 37 11.37 -0.96 7.32
N ILE A 38 10.32 -1.64 6.86
CA ILE A 38 9.90 -1.65 5.47
C ILE A 38 8.45 -1.20 5.45
N THR A 39 8.20 -0.05 4.82
CA THR A 39 6.86 0.52 4.69
C THR A 39 6.35 0.28 3.27
N TYR A 40 5.21 -0.38 3.14
CA TYR A 40 4.49 -0.52 1.88
C TYR A 40 3.34 0.49 1.80
N HIS A 41 3.22 1.14 0.66
CA HIS A 41 2.15 2.10 0.37
C HIS A 41 1.38 1.64 -0.88
N PHE A 42 0.07 1.61 -0.75
CA PHE A 42 -0.86 1.24 -1.82
C PHE A 42 -1.83 2.40 -2.06
N VAL A 43 -1.87 2.90 -3.29
CA VAL A 43 -2.83 3.91 -3.72
C VAL A 43 -3.99 3.17 -4.39
N LEU A 44 -5.17 3.23 -3.78
CA LEU A 44 -6.38 2.58 -4.27
C LEU A 44 -7.40 3.63 -4.73
N LEU A 45 -8.01 3.40 -5.90
CA LEU A 45 -9.11 4.20 -6.43
C LEU A 45 -10.41 3.39 -6.33
N ARG A 46 -11.45 3.97 -5.72
CA ARG A 46 -12.77 3.36 -5.63
C ARG A 46 -13.50 3.43 -6.97
N LEU A 47 -14.10 2.32 -7.39
CA LEU A 47 -14.98 2.24 -8.56
C LEU A 47 -16.39 2.74 -8.16
N PRO A 48 -16.93 3.77 -8.83
CA PRO A 48 -18.14 4.46 -8.36
C PRO A 48 -19.45 3.80 -8.80
N LEU A 49 -19.43 2.75 -9.63
CA LEU A 49 -20.64 2.21 -10.29
C LEU A 49 -21.77 1.92 -9.31
N TYR A 50 -21.47 1.30 -8.16
CA TYR A 50 -22.47 1.03 -7.12
C TYR A 50 -23.13 2.30 -6.59
N PHE A 51 -22.35 3.36 -6.33
CA PHE A 51 -22.86 4.64 -5.82
C PHE A 51 -23.63 5.45 -6.85
N ILE A 52 -23.39 5.21 -8.14
CA ILE A 52 -24.10 5.91 -9.22
C ILE A 52 -25.46 5.25 -9.49
N VAL A 53 -25.58 3.93 -9.31
CA VAL A 53 -26.77 3.18 -9.74
C VAL A 53 -27.74 2.87 -8.60
N ASN A 54 -27.24 2.61 -7.39
CA ASN A 54 -28.04 2.04 -6.30
C ASN A 54 -28.29 2.99 -5.11
N VAL A 55 -27.69 4.18 -5.13
CA VAL A 55 -27.92 5.26 -4.15
C VAL A 55 -28.59 6.41 -4.86
#